data_AF-A0A7W3JTQ5-F1
#
_entry.id   AF-A0A7W3JTQ5-F1
#
_cell.length_a   1.000
_cell.length_b   1.000
_cell.length_c   1.000
_cell.angle_alpha   90.00
_cell.angle_beta   90.00
_cell.angle_gamma   90.00
#
_symmetry.space_group_name_H-M   'P 1'
#
loop_
_entity.id
_entity.type
_entity.pdbx_description
1 polymer ?
#
loop_
_entity_poly.entity_id
_entity_poly.type
_entity_poly.pdbx_seq_one_letter_code
_entity_poly.pdbx_strand_id
1 'polypeptide(L)' 'MDAAKGMPDRVRRDFNAERPEVKFVGDISYIHTWQGFIYLTTVIDWYSMKIVG' A
#
# COMPACT_ATOMS: atom_id res chain seq x y z
N MET A 1 -14.50 1.39 15.85
CA MET A 1 -13.06 1.46 16.15
C MET A 1 -12.64 2.90 15.95
N ASP A 2 -12.38 3.61 17.04
CA ASP A 2 -11.90 4.99 16.99
C ASP A 2 -10.59 5.01 16.20
N ALA A 3 -10.58 5.71 15.07
CA ALA A 3 -9.31 6.07 14.43
C ALA A 3 -8.44 6.72 15.51
N ALA A 4 -7.20 6.23 15.67
CA ALA A 4 -6.27 6.68 16.70
C ALA A 4 -6.36 8.21 16.85
N LYS A 5 -6.98 8.65 17.95
CA LYS A 5 -7.41 10.03 18.19
C LYS A 5 -6.18 10.94 18.18
N GLY A 6 -5.83 11.48 17.01
CA GLY A 6 -4.66 12.35 16.82
C GLY A 6 -3.81 12.09 15.57
N MET A 7 -3.95 10.97 14.87
CA MET A 7 -3.17 10.74 13.63
C MET A 7 -3.86 11.43 12.43
N PRO A 8 -3.21 12.40 11.76
CA PRO A 8 -3.81 13.08 10.63
C PRO A 8 -3.98 12.13 9.44
N ASP A 9 -5.19 12.03 8.90
CA ASP A 9 -5.45 11.35 7.65
C ASP A 9 -4.88 12.17 6.48
N ARG A 10 -3.67 11.80 6.04
CA ARG A 10 -2.93 12.51 4.99
C ARG A 10 -3.58 12.36 3.61
N VAL A 11 -4.39 11.32 3.41
CA VAL A 11 -5.05 11.05 2.13
C VAL A 11 -6.55 11.38 2.16
N ARG A 12 -7.10 11.79 3.30
CA ARG A 12 -8.52 12.15 3.48
C ARG A 12 -9.48 11.06 3.00
N ARG A 13 -9.10 9.78 3.16
CA ARG A 13 -9.79 8.62 2.58
C ARG A 13 -10.00 8.67 1.05
N ASP A 14 -9.31 9.58 0.36
CA ASP A 14 -9.31 9.68 -1.09
C ASP A 14 -8.25 8.74 -1.67
N PHE A 15 -8.74 7.57 -2.06
CA PHE A 15 -7.99 6.46 -2.62
C PHE A 15 -7.99 6.48 -4.16
N ASN A 16 -8.12 7.65 -4.78
CA ASN A 16 -7.97 7.82 -6.22
C ASN A 16 -6.74 8.69 -6.53
N ALA A 17 -5.98 8.39 -7.58
CA ALA A 17 -4.85 9.21 -8.01
C ALA A 17 -5.18 9.86 -9.36
N GLU A 18 -4.92 11.15 -9.51
CA GLU A 18 -5.20 11.88 -10.75
C GLU A 18 -4.08 11.75 -11.81
N ARG A 19 -2.87 11.37 -11.36
CA ARG A 19 -1.68 11.18 -12.20
C ARG A 19 -0.69 10.22 -11.53
N PRO A 20 0.28 9.64 -12.27
CA PRO A 20 1.34 8.81 -11.68
C PRO A 20 2.15 9.52 -10.60
N GLU A 21 2.75 8.75 -9.69
CA GLU A 21 3.77 9.15 -8.72
C GLU A 21 3.31 10.13 -7.62
N VAL A 22 1.99 10.28 -7.41
CA VAL A 22 1.43 11.18 -6.37
C VAL A 22 0.81 10.46 -5.17
N LYS A 23 0.43 9.19 -5.34
CA LYS A 23 -0.12 8.35 -4.28
C LYS A 23 0.42 6.93 -4.48
N PHE A 24 0.91 6.33 -3.39
CA PHE A 24 1.45 4.97 -3.37
C PHE A 24 0.72 4.14 -2.32
N VAL A 25 0.62 2.84 -2.59
CA VAL A 25 0.14 1.83 -1.64
C VAL A 25 1.30 0.91 -1.30
N GLY A 26 1.49 0.65 0.00
CA GLY A 26 2.32 -0.45 0.45
C GLY A 26 1.46 -1.67 0.76
N ASP A 27 1.88 -2.84 0.30
CA ASP A 27 1.28 -4.13 0.67
C ASP A 27 2.35 -5.09 1.20
N ILE A 28 1.96 -5.95 2.15
CA ILE A 28 2.77 -7.08 2.61
C ILE A 28 1.99 -8.35 2.40
N SER A 29 2.49 -9.19 1.50
CA SER A 29 1.92 -10.48 1.14
C SER A 29 2.77 -11.61 1.70
N TYR A 30 2.11 -12.56 2.38
CA TYR A 30 2.73 -13.76 2.91
C TYR A 30 2.65 -14.86 1.87
N ILE A 31 3.80 -15.31 1.36
CA ILE A 31 3.86 -16.32 0.31
C ILE A 31 4.35 -17.63 0.93
N HIS A 32 3.47 -18.62 0.92
CA HIS A 32 3.82 -19.99 1.28
C HIS A 32 4.75 -20.61 0.22
N THR A 33 5.80 -21.27 0.68
CA THR A 33 6.74 -22.06 -0.13
C THR A 33 6.90 -23.45 0.48
N TRP A 34 7.59 -24.37 -0.21
CA TRP A 34 7.88 -25.70 0.34
C TRP A 34 8.88 -25.68 1.50
N GLN A 35 9.69 -24.63 1.62
CA GLN A 35 10.66 -24.48 2.72
C GLN A 35 10.14 -23.59 3.87
N GLY A 36 8.89 -23.11 3.80
CA GLY A 36 8.30 -22.23 4.81
C GLY A 36 7.55 -21.06 4.18
N PHE A 37 7.80 -19.84 4.66
CA PHE A 37 7.16 -18.63 4.15
C PHE A 37 8.17 -17.55 3.86
N ILE A 38 7.84 -16.71 2.89
CA ILE A 38 8.53 -15.44 2.66
C ILE A 38 7.54 -14.28 2.78
N TYR A 39 8.09 -13.11 3.09
CA TYR A 39 7.35 -11.86 3.17
C TYR A 39 7.70 -11.03 1.94
N LEU A 40 6.72 -10.85 1.05
CA LEU A 40 6.87 -9.94 -0.08
C LEU A 40 6.30 -8.59 0.33
N THR A 41 7.14 -7.56 0.35
CA THR A 41 6.69 -6.17 0.44
C THR A 41 6.64 -5.60 -0.96
N THR A 42 5.59 -4.85 -1.28
CA THR A 42 5.49 -4.11 -2.54
C THR A 42 5.11 -2.66 -2.30
N VAL A 43 5.59 -1.79 -3.18
CA VAL A 43 5.14 -0.41 -3.34
C VAL A 43 4.46 -0.32 -4.70
N ILE A 44 3.20 0.09 -4.71
CA ILE A 44 2.36 0.16 -5.90
C ILE A 44 2.01 1.64 -6.17
N ASP A 45 2.24 2.11 -7.39
CA ASP A 45 1.71 3.40 -7.85
C ASP A 45 0.18 3.31 -8.01
N TRP A 46 -0.56 4.13 -7.28
CA TRP A 46 -2.02 4.03 -7.22
C TRP A 46 -2.69 4.35 -8.56
N TYR A 47 -2.10 5.24 -9.36
CA TYR A 47 -2.67 5.64 -10.65
C TYR A 47 -2.60 4.50 -11.67
N SER A 48 -1.42 3.91 -11.84
CA SER A 48 -1.16 2.92 -12.88
C SER A 48 -1.28 1.48 -12.41
N MET A 49 -1.41 1.25 -11.10
CA MET A 49 -1.39 -0.07 -10.46
C MET A 49 -0.10 -0.85 -10.73
N LYS A 50 1.00 -0.17 -11.09
CA LYS A 50 2.31 -0.78 -11.32
C LYS A 50 3.07 -0.95 -10.01
N ILE A 51 3.75 -2.09 -9.87
CA ILE A 51 4.73 -2.30 -8.81
C ILE A 51 5.99 -1.49 -9.16
N VAL A 52 6.40 -0.61 -8.24
CA VAL A 52 7.58 0.25 -8.37
C VAL A 52 8.69 -0.11 -7.37
N GLY A 53 8.45 -1.08 -6.49
CA GLY A 53 9.40 -1.59 -5.51
C GLY A 53 8.78 -2.64 -4.59
#